data_AF-A0A7K3FV29-F1
#
_entry.id   AF-A0A7K3FV29-F1
#
_cell.length_a   1.000
_cell.length_b   1.000
_cell.length_c   1.000
_cell.angle_alpha   90.00
_cell.angle_beta   90.00
_cell.angle_gamma   90.00
#
_symmetry.space_group_name_H-M   'P 1'
#
loop_
_entity.id
_entity.type
_entity.pdbx_description
1 polymer ?
#
loop_
_entity_poly.entity_id
_entity_poly.type
_entity_poly.pdbx_seq_one_letter_code
_entity_poly.pdbx_strand_id
1 'polypeptide(L)'
;RDLGQAPHGPEQALTPLEALRGLTTAPAYAAGEEHEAGRIALGHRADLAVFGDDPLTTAATELPDLPVLLTVLDGRITHRAATV
;
A
#
# COMPACT_ATOMS: atom_id res chain seq x y z
N ARG A 1 7.52 -12.03 15.62
CA ARG A 1 6.67 -10.89 16.08
C ARG A 1 5.25 -11.43 16.16
N ASP A 2 4.60 -11.35 17.32
CA ASP A 2 3.20 -11.76 17.46
C ASP A 2 2.31 -10.58 17.03
N LEU A 3 1.57 -10.75 15.94
CA LEU A 3 0.67 -9.72 15.41
C LEU A 3 -0.70 -9.74 16.09
N GLY A 4 -1.03 -10.79 16.86
CA GLY A 4 -2.27 -10.89 17.62
C GLY A 4 -2.25 -10.06 18.91
N GLN A 5 -1.09 -9.54 19.30
CA GLN A 5 -0.99 -8.59 20.41
C GLN A 5 -1.49 -7.21 19.98
N ALA A 6 -2.13 -6.51 20.92
CA ALA A 6 -2.52 -5.12 20.71
C ALA A 6 -1.30 -4.25 20.34
N PRO A 7 -1.47 -3.25 19.46
CA PRO A 7 -0.39 -2.33 19.12
C PRO A 7 0.14 -1.60 20.36
N HIS A 8 1.46 -1.36 20.40
CA HIS A 8 2.06 -0.47 21.38
C HIS A 8 1.58 0.97 21.12
N GLY A 9 1.08 1.65 22.15
CA GLY A 9 0.43 2.95 21.98
C GLY A 9 -0.81 2.83 21.11
N PRO A 10 -1.88 2.14 21.56
CA PRO A 10 -3.09 1.93 20.75
C PRO A 10 -3.71 3.24 20.25
N GLU A 11 -3.53 4.34 20.99
CA GLU A 11 -3.92 5.69 20.59
C GLU A 11 -3.14 6.27 19.40
N GLN A 12 -1.97 5.70 19.09
CA GLN A 12 -1.12 6.07 17.94
C GLN A 12 -1.32 5.11 16.76
N ALA A 13 -2.17 4.09 16.89
CA ALA A 13 -2.42 3.13 15.82
C ALA A 13 -3.12 3.84 14.65
N LEU A 14 -2.57 3.66 13.46
CA LEU A 14 -3.18 4.18 12.24
C LEU A 14 -4.41 3.36 11.86
N THR A 15 -5.44 4.05 11.38
CA THR A 15 -6.51 3.40 10.61
C THR A 15 -5.94 2.81 9.31
N PRO A 16 -6.60 1.81 8.69
CA PRO A 16 -6.14 1.26 7.41
C PRO A 16 -5.97 2.32 6.31
N LEU A 17 -6.89 3.30 6.26
CA LEU A 17 -6.83 4.38 5.28
C LEU A 17 -5.66 5.34 5.53
N GLU A 18 -5.36 5.64 6.80
CA GLU A 18 -4.17 6.44 7.16
C GLU A 18 -2.88 5.70 6.79
N ALA A 19 -2.80 4.39 7.05
CA ALA A 19 -1.67 3.57 6.65
C ALA A 19 -1.49 3.56 5.12
N LEU A 20 -2.57 3.37 4.35
CA LEU A 20 -2.51 3.40 2.88
C LEU A 20 -2.03 4.77 2.37
N ARG A 21 -2.56 5.87 2.91
CA ARG A 21 -2.11 7.23 2.57
C ARG A 21 -0.64 7.46 2.96
N GLY A 22 -0.21 6.91 4.09
CA GLY A 22 1.16 6.95 4.60
C GLY A 22 2.18 6.26 3.70
N LEU A 23 1.74 5.32 2.86
CA LEU A 23 2.58 4.61 1.88
C LEU A 23 2.43 5.14 0.45
N THR A 24 1.51 6.07 0.20
CA THR A 24 1.18 6.55 -1.16
C THR A 24 1.27 8.08 -1.25
N THR A 25 0.21 8.78 -0.89
CA THR A 25 0.11 10.24 -1.09
C THR A 25 0.99 11.06 -0.15
N ALA A 26 1.17 10.60 1.10
CA ALA A 26 1.95 11.35 2.09
C ALA A 26 3.45 11.44 1.74
N PRO A 27 4.14 10.33 1.36
CA PRO A 27 5.54 10.42 0.95
C PRO A 27 5.72 11.18 -0.36
N ALA A 28 4.79 11.06 -1.32
CA ALA A 28 4.83 11.86 -2.55
C ALA A 28 4.80 13.36 -2.24
N TYR A 29 3.90 13.81 -1.36
CA TYR A 29 3.86 15.20 -0.91
C TYR A 29 5.14 15.61 -0.15
N ALA A 30 5.63 14.76 0.76
CA ALA A 30 6.85 15.06 1.50
C ALA A 30 8.09 15.20 0.60
N ALA A 31 8.09 14.52 -0.55
CA ALA A 31 9.14 14.60 -1.57
C ALA A 31 8.94 15.75 -2.58
N GLY A 32 7.81 16.45 -2.57
CA GLY A 32 7.45 17.44 -3.58
C GLY A 32 7.02 16.83 -4.93
N GLU A 33 6.62 15.56 -4.93
CA GLU A 33 6.24 14.77 -6.10
C GLU A 33 4.73 14.56 -6.20
N GLU A 34 3.89 15.26 -5.41
CA GLU A 34 2.44 15.04 -5.34
C GLU A 34 1.68 15.27 -6.66
N HIS A 35 2.33 15.93 -7.64
CA HIS A 35 1.78 16.16 -8.98
C HIS A 35 2.12 15.04 -9.98
N GLU A 36 3.03 14.14 -9.62
CA GLU A 36 3.51 13.07 -10.49
C GLU A 36 3.56 11.69 -9.80
N ALA A 37 3.26 11.56 -8.51
CA ALA A 37 3.39 10.31 -7.76
C ALA A 37 2.33 10.13 -6.67
N GLY A 38 2.24 8.91 -6.12
CA GLY A 38 1.41 8.60 -4.96
C GLY A 38 -0.09 8.50 -5.21
N ARG A 39 -0.56 8.67 -6.46
CA ARG A 39 -1.96 8.46 -6.88
C ARG A 39 -2.01 7.79 -8.24
N ILE A 40 -3.08 7.01 -8.46
CA ILE A 40 -3.46 6.55 -9.80
C ILE A 40 -4.28 7.66 -10.45
N ALA A 41 -3.62 8.50 -11.25
CA ALA A 41 -4.22 9.62 -11.95
C ALA A 41 -3.44 9.93 -13.24
N LEU A 42 -4.06 10.67 -14.17
CA LEU A 42 -3.37 11.12 -15.37
C LEU A 42 -2.16 12.01 -15.01
N GLY A 43 -1.06 11.84 -15.73
CA GLY A 43 0.19 12.57 -15.49
C GLY A 43 1.04 12.03 -14.33
N HIS A 44 0.55 11.02 -13.58
CA HIS A 44 1.35 10.38 -12.53
C HIS A 44 2.12 9.18 -13.08
N ARG A 45 3.27 8.88 -12.45
CA ARG A 45 4.06 7.67 -12.71
C ARG A 45 3.18 6.44 -12.54
N ALA A 46 3.35 5.48 -13.44
CA ALA A 46 2.63 4.22 -13.41
C ALA A 46 3.26 3.25 -12.39
N ASP A 47 3.33 3.70 -11.13
CA ASP A 47 3.78 2.94 -9.96
C ASP A 47 2.54 2.45 -9.19
N LEU A 48 2.28 1.14 -9.22
CA LEU A 48 1.13 0.56 -8.52
C LEU A 48 1.38 -0.87 -8.05
N ALA A 49 0.69 -1.26 -6.99
CA ALA A 49 0.58 -2.63 -6.52
C ALA A 49 -0.89 -3.07 -6.59
N VAL A 50 -1.12 -4.32 -7.00
CA VAL A 50 -2.44 -4.96 -6.98
C VAL A 50 -2.41 -6.05 -5.92
N PHE A 51 -3.26 -5.92 -4.92
CA PHE A 51 -3.44 -6.92 -3.86
C PHE A 51 -4.56 -7.90 -4.24
N GLY A 52 -4.54 -9.10 -3.67
CA GLY A 52 -5.56 -10.13 -3.90
C GLY A 52 -6.90 -9.86 -3.21
N ASP A 53 -6.92 -8.95 -2.25
CA ASP A 53 -8.12 -8.46 -1.55
C ASP A 53 -7.89 -6.99 -1.15
N ASP A 54 -8.92 -6.34 -0.60
CA ASP A 54 -8.87 -4.95 -0.16
C ASP A 54 -8.07 -4.81 1.16
N PRO A 55 -6.91 -4.12 1.14
CA PRO A 55 -6.12 -3.91 2.35
C PRO A 55 -6.79 -2.96 3.36
N LEU A 56 -7.87 -2.26 2.98
CA LEU A 56 -8.64 -1.41 3.90
C LEU A 56 -9.58 -2.19 4.81
N THR A 57 -9.93 -3.42 4.42
CA THR A 57 -10.88 -4.28 5.14
C THR A 57 -10.23 -5.56 5.67
N THR A 58 -9.10 -5.98 5.09
CA THR A 58 -8.29 -7.11 5.57
C THR A 58 -7.80 -6.85 7.00
N ALA A 59 -7.91 -7.84 7.89
CA ALA A 59 -7.44 -7.68 9.25
C ALA A 59 -5.93 -7.43 9.30
N ALA A 60 -5.48 -6.56 10.21
CA ALA A 60 -4.06 -6.21 10.31
C ALA A 60 -3.14 -7.42 10.56
N THR A 61 -3.66 -8.48 11.20
CA THR A 61 -2.98 -9.76 11.42
C THR A 61 -2.83 -10.61 10.16
N GLU A 62 -3.68 -10.39 9.16
CA GLU A 62 -3.74 -11.17 7.90
C GLU A 62 -3.08 -10.41 6.73
N LEU A 63 -2.94 -9.08 6.83
CA LEU A 63 -2.26 -8.25 5.83
C LEU A 63 -0.88 -8.77 5.37
N PRO A 64 -0.01 -9.34 6.24
CA PRO A 64 1.28 -9.89 5.79
C PRO A 64 1.16 -11.05 4.82
N ASP A 65 0.05 -11.79 4.87
CA ASP A 65 -0.22 -12.94 4.02
C ASP A 65 -1.07 -12.55 2.79
N LEU A 66 -1.54 -11.30 2.72
CA LEU A 66 -2.31 -10.79 1.60
C LEU A 66 -1.46 -10.81 0.32
N PRO A 67 -1.84 -11.59 -0.71
CA PRO A 67 -0.99 -11.77 -1.86
C PRO A 67 -0.90 -10.49 -2.69
N VAL A 68 0.31 -10.13 -3.10
CA VAL A 68 0.54 -9.09 -4.13
C VAL A 68 0.51 -9.77 -5.49
N LEU A 69 -0.55 -9.53 -6.25
CA LEU A 69 -0.79 -10.14 -7.56
C LEU A 69 0.07 -9.52 -8.66
N LEU A 70 0.31 -8.21 -8.57
CA LEU A 70 1.05 -7.44 -9.57
C LEU A 70 1.77 -6.27 -8.91
N THR A 71 2.99 -5.98 -9.35
CA THR A 71 3.65 -4.70 -9.10
C THR A 71 4.13 -4.12 -10.42
N VAL A 72 3.83 -2.84 -10.63
CA VAL A 72 4.28 -2.07 -11.79
C VAL A 72 5.10 -0.90 -11.26
N LEU A 73 6.27 -0.68 -11.85
CA LEU A 73 7.12 0.48 -11.61
C LEU A 73 7.43 1.16 -12.93
N ASP A 74 7.19 2.46 -13.03
CA ASP A 74 7.40 3.26 -14.25
C ASP A 74 6.77 2.59 -15.49
N GLY A 75 5.55 2.05 -15.32
CA GLY A 75 4.81 1.37 -16.38
C GLY A 75 5.33 -0.03 -16.75
N ARG A 76 6.40 -0.51 -16.10
CA ARG A 76 6.96 -1.85 -16.32
C ARG A 76 6.52 -2.80 -15.21
N ILE A 77 6.05 -3.98 -15.60
CA ILE A 77 5.73 -5.04 -14.65
C ILE A 77 7.03 -5.57 -14.06
N THR A 78 7.21 -5.43 -12.74
CA THR A 78 8.39 -5.91 -12.01
C THR A 78 8.10 -7.15 -11.17
N HIS A 79 6.84 -7.36 -10.80
CA HIS A 79 6.36 -8.56 -10.13
C HIS A 79 5.00 -8.96 -10.69
N ARG A 80 4.79 -10.26 -10.84
CA ARG A 80 3.50 -10.87 -11.17
C ARG A 80 3.44 -12.24 -10.51
N ALA A 81 2.40 -12.48 -9.71
CA ALA A 81 2.16 -13.80 -9.15
C ALA A 81 1.92 -14.81 -10.29
N ALA A 82 2.54 -15.99 -10.21
CA ALA A 82 2.10 -17.12 -11.02
C ALA A 82 0.69 -17.47 -10.55
N THR A 83 -0.26 -17.53 -11.49
CA THR A 83 -1.71 -17.74 -11.34
C THR A 83 -2.17 -18.21 -9.96
N VAL A 84 -3.08 -17.43 -9.34
CA VAL A 84 -3.81 -17.78 -8.09
C VAL A 84 -4.66 -19.03 -8.30
#